data_AF-A0A7S2E2J6-F1
#
_entry.id   AF-A0A7S2E2J6-F1
#
_cell.length_a   1.000
_cell.length_b   1.000
_cell.length_c   1.000
_cell.angle_alpha   90.00
_cell.angle_beta   90.00
_cell.angle_gamma   90.00
#
_symmetry.space_group_name_H-M   'P 1'
#
loop_
_entity.id
_entity.type
_entity.pdbx_description
1 polymer ?
#
loop_
_entity_poly.entity_id
_entity_poly.type
_entity_poly.pdbx_seq_one_letter_code
_entity_poly.pdbx_strand_id
1 'polypeptide(L)'
;NAREQQHPNHTEDHIKKAIKKDKIKRMKLWDTIVGTLLGGASAQSYGPPVVMGDESIMSKKAHGTSNTPVQDNLRWSCDTKTADRICNFNRHYAEYSGYWKSTTFLTSPEAQEAKQNSKEITFYDSNTGKPLFVAPKSRSFEDFVAESLSHGWPSFRDEEVVWDNVRILKGGEAVSVDGTHLGHNLPDRKGNRYCINLVSVAGHPIASEKNSL
;
A
#
# COMPACT_ATOMS: atom_id res chain seq x y z
N ASN A 1 3.74 -72.31 -53.07
CA ASN A 1 4.25 -72.24 -51.69
C ASN A 1 3.87 -70.90 -51.08
N ALA A 2 3.41 -70.95 -49.84
CA ALA A 2 2.33 -70.14 -49.26
C ALA A 2 2.64 -68.64 -49.03
N ARG A 3 1.58 -67.82 -49.15
CA ARG A 3 1.50 -66.46 -48.61
C ARG A 3 1.23 -66.56 -47.11
N GLU A 4 2.10 -65.99 -46.29
CA GLU A 4 1.91 -65.83 -44.85
C GLU A 4 1.37 -64.43 -44.57
N GLN A 5 0.14 -64.36 -44.08
CA GLN A 5 -0.54 -63.12 -43.68
C GLN A 5 -0.10 -62.75 -42.25
N GLN A 6 0.54 -61.59 -42.08
CA GLN A 6 0.76 -61.01 -40.75
C GLN A 6 -0.52 -60.28 -40.31
N HIS A 7 -1.19 -60.84 -39.29
CA HIS A 7 -2.29 -60.18 -38.59
C HIS A 7 -1.75 -59.06 -37.66
N PRO A 8 -2.30 -57.83 -37.71
CA PRO A 8 -1.95 -56.80 -36.75
C PRO A 8 -2.56 -57.11 -35.38
N ASN A 9 -1.74 -57.07 -34.32
CA ASN A 9 -2.14 -57.29 -32.93
C ASN A 9 -3.10 -56.17 -32.46
N HIS A 10 -4.39 -56.45 -32.59
CA HIS A 10 -5.52 -55.57 -32.25
C HIS A 10 -5.52 -55.07 -30.78
N THR A 11 -4.70 -55.67 -29.92
CA THR A 11 -4.60 -55.37 -28.48
C THR A 11 -3.74 -54.14 -28.17
N GLU A 12 -2.68 -53.87 -28.94
CA GLU A 12 -1.81 -52.71 -28.69
C GLU A 12 -2.47 -51.37 -29.01
N ASP A 13 -3.25 -51.32 -30.08
CA ASP A 13 -3.96 -50.10 -30.51
C ASP A 13 -5.07 -49.71 -29.52
N HIS A 14 -5.68 -50.71 -28.89
CA HIS A 14 -6.70 -50.48 -27.85
C HIS A 14 -6.10 -49.87 -26.58
N ILE A 15 -4.90 -50.33 -26.17
CA ILE A 15 -4.17 -49.79 -25.01
C ILE A 15 -3.69 -48.36 -25.29
N LYS A 16 -3.12 -48.09 -26.47
CA LYS A 16 -2.67 -46.74 -26.87
C LYS A 16 -3.83 -45.75 -26.92
N LYS A 17 -5.00 -46.18 -27.41
CA LYS A 17 -6.22 -45.36 -27.49
C LYS A 17 -6.83 -45.08 -26.10
N ALA A 18 -6.79 -46.06 -25.18
CA ALA A 18 -7.22 -45.87 -23.79
C ALA A 18 -6.34 -44.87 -23.04
N ILE A 19 -5.00 -45.00 -23.14
CA ILE A 19 -4.04 -44.09 -22.50
C ILE A 19 -4.19 -42.65 -23.03
N LYS A 20 -4.42 -42.48 -24.35
CA LYS A 20 -4.67 -41.17 -24.95
C LYS A 20 -5.98 -40.56 -24.48
N LYS A 21 -7.04 -41.36 -24.33
CA LYS A 21 -8.36 -40.90 -23.84
C LYS A 21 -8.29 -40.48 -22.37
N ASP A 22 -7.56 -41.20 -21.54
CA ASP A 22 -7.37 -40.84 -20.13
C ASP A 22 -6.49 -39.61 -19.93
N LYS A 23 -5.44 -39.41 -20.76
CA LYS A 23 -4.66 -38.16 -20.77
C LYS A 23 -5.53 -36.95 -21.15
N ILE A 24 -6.37 -37.08 -22.18
CA ILE A 24 -7.29 -36.00 -22.59
C ILE A 24 -8.34 -35.72 -21.51
N LYS A 25 -8.86 -36.76 -20.83
CA LYS A 25 -9.85 -36.61 -19.75
C LYS A 25 -9.23 -35.94 -18.52
N ARG A 26 -7.99 -36.28 -18.18
CA ARG A 26 -7.22 -35.57 -17.13
C ARG A 26 -6.96 -34.12 -17.52
N MET A 27 -6.53 -33.83 -18.74
CA MET A 27 -6.24 -32.47 -19.19
C MET A 27 -7.48 -31.56 -19.14
N LYS A 28 -8.66 -32.06 -19.55
CA LYS A 28 -9.93 -31.32 -19.44
C LYS A 28 -10.40 -31.11 -17.99
N LEU A 29 -10.12 -32.06 -17.09
CA LEU A 29 -10.40 -31.91 -15.67
C LEU A 29 -9.47 -30.89 -15.01
N TRP A 30 -8.20 -30.83 -15.44
CA TRP A 30 -7.26 -29.76 -15.04
C TRP A 30 -7.69 -28.40 -15.57
N ASP A 31 -8.16 -28.28 -16.82
CA ASP A 31 -8.66 -27.00 -17.35
C ASP A 31 -9.92 -26.51 -16.60
N THR A 32 -10.77 -27.43 -16.12
CA THR A 32 -11.97 -27.09 -15.35
C THR A 32 -11.64 -26.73 -13.89
N ILE A 33 -10.63 -27.39 -13.29
CA ILE A 33 -10.19 -27.13 -11.90
C ILE A 33 -9.28 -25.89 -11.83
N VAL A 34 -8.43 -25.65 -12.84
CA VAL A 34 -7.58 -24.44 -12.93
C VAL A 34 -8.40 -23.23 -13.40
N GLY A 35 -9.39 -23.41 -14.28
CA GLY A 35 -10.32 -22.35 -14.67
C GLY A 35 -11.20 -21.82 -13.53
N THR A 36 -11.32 -22.58 -12.43
CA THR A 36 -12.02 -22.14 -11.20
C THR A 36 -11.05 -21.60 -10.13
N LEU A 37 -9.73 -21.77 -10.30
CA LEU A 37 -8.68 -21.25 -9.41
C LEU A 37 -7.93 -20.03 -9.97
N LEU A 38 -8.31 -19.58 -11.16
CA LEU A 38 -8.04 -18.22 -11.65
C LEU A 38 -9.29 -17.35 -11.48
N GLY A 39 -9.91 -17.43 -10.30
CA GLY A 39 -10.77 -16.34 -9.84
C GLY A 39 -9.92 -15.08 -9.90
N GLY A 40 -10.18 -14.25 -10.91
CA GLY A 40 -9.50 -12.98 -11.09
C GLY A 40 -9.48 -12.30 -9.73
N ALA A 41 -8.29 -11.99 -9.22
CA ALA A 41 -8.13 -11.34 -7.93
C ALA A 41 -9.11 -10.18 -7.88
N SER A 42 -10.20 -10.35 -7.12
CA SER A 42 -11.18 -9.31 -6.91
C SER A 42 -10.36 -8.13 -6.43
N ALA A 43 -10.39 -7.02 -7.17
CA ALA A 43 -9.76 -5.80 -6.71
C ALA A 43 -10.29 -5.58 -5.30
N GLN A 44 -9.43 -5.72 -4.29
CA GLN A 44 -9.81 -5.58 -2.90
C GLN A 44 -10.38 -4.16 -2.77
N SER A 45 -11.70 -4.04 -2.74
CA SER A 45 -12.36 -2.77 -2.46
C SER A 45 -12.30 -2.59 -0.96
N TYR A 46 -11.66 -1.52 -0.52
CA TYR A 46 -11.66 -1.17 0.90
C TYR A 46 -13.00 -0.54 1.25
N GLY A 47 -13.54 -0.89 2.42
CA GLY A 47 -14.83 -0.37 2.88
C GLY A 47 -14.79 1.14 3.11
N PRO A 48 -15.96 1.81 3.12
CA PRO A 48 -16.04 3.22 3.46
C PRO A 48 -15.39 3.50 4.83
N PRO A 49 -14.78 4.69 5.04
CA PRO A 49 -14.82 5.89 4.20
C PRO A 49 -13.71 5.97 3.14
N VAL A 50 -13.03 4.86 2.82
CA VAL A 50 -11.88 4.87 1.91
C VAL A 50 -12.21 5.50 0.56
N VAL A 51 -11.38 6.47 0.15
CA VAL A 51 -11.41 7.04 -1.20
C VAL A 51 -10.36 6.35 -2.07
N MET A 52 -10.83 5.57 -3.04
CA MET A 52 -9.95 4.89 -3.99
C MET A 52 -9.33 5.89 -4.97
N GLY A 53 -8.06 5.70 -5.31
CA GLY A 53 -7.35 6.44 -6.35
C GLY A 53 -7.12 5.61 -7.61
N ASP A 54 -6.83 6.30 -8.72
CA ASP A 54 -6.38 5.67 -9.96
C ASP A 54 -4.85 5.49 -9.94
N GLU A 55 -4.34 4.43 -10.58
CA GLU A 55 -2.89 4.18 -10.66
C GLU A 55 -2.11 5.32 -11.33
N SER A 56 -2.75 6.14 -12.17
CA SER A 56 -2.14 7.32 -12.79
C SER A 56 -1.68 8.39 -11.78
N ILE A 57 -2.21 8.41 -10.55
CA ILE A 57 -1.71 9.29 -9.47
C ILE A 57 -0.23 9.06 -9.24
N MET A 58 0.26 7.84 -9.43
CA MET A 58 1.65 7.46 -9.20
C MET A 58 2.42 7.24 -10.51
N SER A 59 1.92 7.76 -11.63
CA SER A 59 2.69 7.79 -12.88
C SER A 59 3.94 8.64 -12.70
N LYS A 60 4.97 8.36 -13.53
CA LYS A 60 6.19 9.17 -13.57
C LYS A 60 5.85 10.65 -13.82
N LYS A 61 6.47 11.54 -13.05
CA LYS A 61 6.39 13.00 -13.11
C LYS A 61 7.80 13.59 -13.16
N ALA A 62 7.92 14.90 -12.88
CA ALA A 62 9.20 15.61 -12.91
C ALA A 62 10.22 15.04 -11.90
N HIS A 63 9.77 14.54 -10.75
CA HIS A 63 10.62 13.98 -9.70
C HIS A 63 10.05 12.65 -9.19
N GLY A 64 10.38 11.56 -9.89
CA GLY A 64 9.85 10.24 -9.57
C GLY A 64 8.35 10.16 -9.82
N THR A 65 7.55 9.87 -8.78
CA THR A 65 6.08 9.88 -8.84
C THR A 65 5.46 11.22 -8.46
N SER A 66 6.25 12.22 -8.07
CA SER A 66 5.79 13.56 -7.67
C SER A 66 6.32 14.64 -8.61
N ASN A 67 5.72 15.84 -8.57
CA ASN A 67 6.22 16.98 -9.35
C ASN A 67 7.40 17.72 -8.68
N THR A 68 7.54 17.58 -7.37
CA THR A 68 8.56 18.25 -6.53
C THR A 68 9.27 17.22 -5.66
N PRO A 69 10.56 17.41 -5.29
CA PRO A 69 11.19 16.64 -4.22
C PRO A 69 10.52 16.90 -2.86
N VAL A 70 10.94 16.13 -1.86
CA VAL A 70 10.63 16.42 -0.45
C VAL A 70 11.21 17.79 -0.03
N GLN A 71 10.59 18.43 0.94
CA GLN A 71 11.10 19.65 1.57
C GLN A 71 12.47 19.39 2.22
N ASP A 72 13.38 20.37 2.14
CA ASP A 72 14.74 20.24 2.66
C ASP A 72 14.82 20.17 4.20
N ASN A 73 13.83 20.72 4.90
CA ASN A 73 13.80 20.85 6.35
C ASN A 73 12.65 20.06 6.97
N LEU A 74 12.66 18.73 6.86
CA LEU A 74 11.60 17.90 7.42
C LEU A 74 11.52 17.98 8.95
N ARG A 75 10.29 17.92 9.47
CA ARG A 75 10.00 17.82 10.90
C ARG A 75 10.62 16.56 11.49
N TRP A 76 10.76 16.62 12.81
CA TRP A 76 11.17 15.50 13.64
C TRP A 76 12.56 14.94 13.31
N SER A 77 13.42 15.71 12.64
CA SER A 77 14.76 15.25 12.24
C SER A 77 14.71 14.04 11.30
N CYS A 78 13.66 13.94 10.47
CA CYS A 78 13.57 12.91 9.44
C CYS A 78 14.69 13.09 8.40
N ASP A 79 15.24 11.98 7.91
CA ASP A 79 16.34 11.96 6.95
C ASP A 79 15.80 12.24 5.54
N THR A 80 16.23 13.35 4.95
CA THR A 80 15.74 13.83 3.66
C THR A 80 16.05 12.89 2.51
N LYS A 81 17.20 12.18 2.54
CA LYS A 81 17.56 11.21 1.50
C LYS A 81 16.66 9.98 1.53
N THR A 82 16.37 9.47 2.73
CA THR A 82 15.43 8.38 2.93
C THR A 82 14.03 8.82 2.52
N ALA A 83 13.61 10.02 2.95
CA ALA A 83 12.33 10.60 2.55
C ALA A 83 12.19 10.69 1.03
N ASP A 84 13.18 11.26 0.34
CA ASP A 84 13.11 11.45 -1.11
C ASP A 84 12.99 10.13 -1.86
N ARG A 85 13.78 9.13 -1.47
CA ARG A 85 13.71 7.78 -2.03
C ARG A 85 12.35 7.14 -1.78
N ILE A 86 11.85 7.19 -0.54
CA ILE A 86 10.58 6.54 -0.15
C ILE A 86 9.39 7.22 -0.80
N CYS A 87 9.34 8.55 -0.81
CA CYS A 87 8.23 9.33 -1.34
C CYS A 87 8.10 9.24 -2.86
N ASN A 88 9.24 9.25 -3.59
CA ASN A 88 9.25 9.55 -5.02
C ASN A 88 9.72 8.38 -5.90
N PHE A 89 10.55 7.48 -5.36
CA PHE A 89 11.26 6.47 -6.16
C PHE A 89 11.02 5.04 -5.65
N ASN A 90 10.03 4.85 -4.78
CA ASN A 90 9.68 3.56 -4.22
C ASN A 90 8.16 3.46 -4.04
N ARG A 91 7.59 2.31 -4.45
CA ARG A 91 6.15 2.01 -4.34
C ARG A 91 5.82 0.72 -3.63
N HIS A 92 6.84 -0.02 -3.19
CA HIS A 92 6.66 -1.36 -2.64
C HIS A 92 7.22 -1.50 -1.23
N TYR A 93 8.24 -0.71 -0.90
CA TYR A 93 8.91 -0.80 0.39
C TYR A 93 8.51 0.36 1.30
N ALA A 94 8.88 0.25 2.57
CA ALA A 94 8.73 1.30 3.56
C ALA A 94 10.12 1.72 4.06
N GLU A 95 10.17 2.81 4.83
CA GLU A 95 11.23 2.99 5.81
C GLU A 95 11.28 1.76 6.75
N TYR A 96 12.43 1.48 7.38
CA TYR A 96 12.52 0.30 8.23
C TYR A 96 11.58 0.40 9.44
N SER A 97 11.07 -0.75 9.88
CA SER A 97 10.19 -0.84 11.05
C SER A 97 10.83 -0.21 12.28
N GLY A 98 10.15 0.77 12.88
CA GLY A 98 10.63 1.49 14.05
C GLY A 98 11.53 2.68 13.75
N TYR A 99 11.77 3.05 12.48
CA TYR A 99 12.50 4.27 12.11
C TYR A 99 12.03 5.50 12.89
N TRP A 100 10.71 5.72 12.92
CA TRP A 100 10.07 6.82 13.62
C TRP A 100 10.47 6.97 15.09
N LYS A 101 10.88 5.90 15.77
CA LYS A 101 11.36 5.94 17.17
C LYS A 101 12.77 6.52 17.32
N SER A 102 13.56 6.52 16.25
CA SER A 102 14.89 7.15 16.22
C SER A 102 14.85 8.64 15.87
N THR A 103 13.66 9.15 15.53
CA THR A 103 13.42 10.55 15.21
C THR A 103 13.03 11.33 16.47
N THR A 104 12.89 12.65 16.37
CA THR A 104 12.43 13.49 17.48
C THR A 104 10.91 13.57 17.60
N PHE A 105 10.13 12.79 16.82
CA PHE A 105 8.67 12.84 16.82
C PHE A 105 8.06 12.60 18.21
N LEU A 106 8.41 11.49 18.87
CA LEU A 106 7.84 11.14 20.18
C LEU A 106 8.22 12.11 21.30
N THR A 107 9.29 12.89 21.11
CA THR A 107 9.76 13.91 22.06
C THR A 107 9.45 15.33 21.61
N SER A 108 8.74 15.50 20.49
CA SER A 108 8.40 16.82 19.95
C SER A 108 7.39 17.55 20.85
N PRO A 109 7.38 18.90 20.83
CA PRO A 109 6.35 19.67 21.54
C PRO A 109 4.93 19.24 21.17
N GLU A 110 4.66 18.94 19.90
CA GLU A 110 3.33 18.50 19.44
C GLU A 110 2.94 17.14 20.02
N ALA A 111 3.88 16.19 20.13
CA ALA A 111 3.64 14.92 20.79
C ALA A 111 3.41 15.10 22.31
N GLN A 112 4.12 16.02 22.94
CA GLN A 112 3.92 16.34 24.36
C GLN A 112 2.54 16.97 24.58
N GLU A 113 2.14 17.93 23.75
CA GLU A 113 0.82 18.56 23.77
C GLU A 113 -0.30 17.56 23.49
N ALA A 114 -0.11 16.64 22.53
CA ALA A 114 -1.06 15.58 22.25
C ALA A 114 -1.26 14.65 23.43
N LYS A 115 -0.16 14.32 24.11
CA LYS A 115 -0.15 13.49 25.31
C LYS A 115 -0.82 14.16 26.52
N GLN A 116 -0.46 15.40 26.80
CA GLN A 116 -0.83 16.10 28.05
C GLN A 116 -2.17 16.80 27.95
N ASN A 117 -2.46 17.38 26.78
CA ASN A 117 -3.60 18.28 26.56
C ASN A 117 -4.59 17.74 25.52
N SER A 118 -4.44 16.48 25.11
CA SER A 118 -5.28 15.83 24.09
C SER A 118 -5.37 16.63 22.79
N LYS A 119 -4.29 17.35 22.44
CA LYS A 119 -4.18 18.10 21.19
C LYS A 119 -4.00 17.16 20.01
N GLU A 120 -4.56 17.53 18.87
CA GLU A 120 -4.33 16.82 17.62
C GLU A 120 -3.04 17.30 16.95
N ILE A 121 -2.32 16.38 16.30
CA ILE A 121 -1.14 16.66 15.48
C ILE A 121 -1.54 16.54 14.02
N THR A 122 -1.25 17.57 13.22
CA THR A 122 -1.36 17.48 11.76
C THR A 122 -0.06 16.98 11.14
N PHE A 123 -0.19 15.95 10.31
CA PHE A 123 0.85 15.28 9.56
C PHE A 123 0.77 15.75 8.11
N TYR A 124 1.85 16.36 7.60
CA TYR A 124 1.86 17.04 6.30
C TYR A 124 2.73 16.28 5.32
N ASP A 125 2.28 16.22 4.07
CA ASP A 125 3.04 15.65 2.95
C ASP A 125 4.44 16.24 2.89
N SER A 126 5.46 15.38 2.95
CA SER A 126 6.85 15.80 2.89
C SER A 126 7.22 16.47 1.58
N ASN A 127 6.49 16.24 0.48
CA ASN A 127 6.71 16.91 -0.80
C ASN A 127 6.00 18.26 -0.87
N THR A 128 4.72 18.31 -0.50
CA THR A 128 3.85 19.46 -0.81
C THR A 128 3.43 20.30 0.39
N GLY A 129 3.62 19.78 1.61
CA GLY A 129 3.12 20.42 2.83
C GLY A 129 1.61 20.39 2.99
N LYS A 130 0.85 19.66 2.15
CA LYS A 130 -0.60 19.49 2.33
C LYS A 130 -0.89 18.60 3.53
N PRO A 131 -1.97 18.84 4.30
CA PRO A 131 -2.34 17.97 5.40
C PRO A 131 -2.81 16.61 4.88
N LEU A 132 -2.21 15.53 5.38
CA LEU A 132 -2.55 14.15 5.00
C LEU A 132 -3.27 13.41 6.11
N PHE A 133 -2.84 13.61 7.36
CA PHE A 133 -3.46 12.98 8.52
C PHE A 133 -3.54 13.95 9.70
N VAL A 134 -4.50 13.72 10.58
CA VAL A 134 -4.69 14.45 11.84
C VAL A 134 -4.96 13.44 12.95
N ALA A 135 -4.02 13.28 13.87
CA ALA A 135 -4.09 12.25 14.92
C ALA A 135 -3.56 12.78 16.27
N PRO A 136 -4.04 12.26 17.40
CA PRO A 136 -5.05 11.20 17.52
C PRO A 136 -6.48 11.73 17.32
N LYS A 137 -7.40 10.90 16.82
CA LYS A 137 -8.85 11.19 16.82
C LYS A 137 -9.64 10.00 17.33
N SER A 138 -10.66 10.27 18.15
CA SER A 138 -11.49 9.23 18.79
C SER A 138 -10.70 8.20 19.62
N ARG A 139 -9.46 8.54 20.02
CA ARG A 139 -8.56 7.76 20.88
C ARG A 139 -7.55 8.68 21.57
N SER A 140 -6.83 8.16 22.56
CA SER A 140 -5.73 8.88 23.19
C SER A 140 -4.47 8.89 22.32
N PHE A 141 -3.54 9.81 22.59
CA PHE A 141 -2.22 9.79 21.95
C PHE A 141 -1.44 8.53 22.33
N GLU A 142 -1.61 8.04 23.55
CA GLU A 142 -1.04 6.78 24.02
C GLU A 142 -1.55 5.58 23.21
N ASP A 143 -2.84 5.52 22.88
CA ASP A 143 -3.41 4.46 22.04
C ASP A 143 -2.87 4.53 20.62
N PHE A 144 -2.73 5.74 20.06
CA PHE A 144 -2.07 5.97 18.76
C PHE A 144 -0.63 5.43 18.76
N VAL A 145 0.15 5.78 19.79
CA VAL A 145 1.54 5.33 19.93
C VAL A 145 1.62 3.83 20.15
N ALA A 146 0.78 3.26 21.00
CA ALA A 146 0.76 1.82 21.30
C ALA A 146 0.46 0.98 20.06
N GLU A 147 -0.53 1.38 19.26
CA GLU A 147 -0.84 0.73 18.00
C GLU A 147 0.32 0.85 17.00
N SER A 148 0.89 2.05 16.88
CA SER A 148 2.04 2.31 16.00
C SER A 148 3.26 1.48 16.39
N LEU A 149 3.50 1.27 17.68
CA LEU A 149 4.57 0.40 18.19
C LEU A 149 4.33 -1.06 17.84
N SER A 150 3.08 -1.55 17.96
CA SER A 150 2.73 -2.94 17.65
C SER A 150 2.93 -3.28 16.17
N HIS A 151 2.81 -2.31 15.28
CA HIS A 151 2.93 -2.52 13.83
C HIS A 151 4.24 -2.04 13.24
N GLY A 152 4.99 -1.19 13.96
CA GLY A 152 6.31 -0.72 13.57
C GLY A 152 6.35 0.65 12.88
N TRP A 153 5.20 1.19 12.49
CA TRP A 153 5.07 2.51 11.86
C TRP A 153 3.87 3.26 12.44
N PRO A 154 3.87 4.61 12.37
CA PRO A 154 2.66 5.41 12.60
C PRO A 154 1.45 4.77 11.92
N SER A 155 0.46 4.40 12.73
CA SER A 155 -0.71 3.62 12.29
C SER A 155 -1.98 4.45 12.51
N PHE A 156 -2.57 4.93 11.42
CA PHE A 156 -3.73 5.82 11.44
C PHE A 156 -5.05 5.04 11.21
N ARG A 157 -6.15 5.60 11.69
CA ARG A 157 -7.52 5.11 11.48
C ARG A 157 -8.32 6.06 10.59
N ASP A 158 -9.51 5.62 10.17
CA ASP A 158 -10.33 6.29 9.17
C ASP A 158 -10.67 7.74 9.51
N GLU A 159 -10.89 8.07 10.79
CA GLU A 159 -11.19 9.44 11.23
C GLU A 159 -9.97 10.37 11.19
N GLU A 160 -8.77 9.79 11.14
CA GLU A 160 -7.49 10.51 11.17
C GLU A 160 -6.99 10.83 9.75
N VAL A 161 -7.66 10.37 8.69
CA VAL A 161 -7.25 10.60 7.29
C VAL A 161 -7.91 11.86 6.73
N VAL A 162 -7.11 12.72 6.08
CA VAL A 162 -7.61 13.86 5.30
C VAL A 162 -7.89 13.37 3.88
N TRP A 163 -9.10 12.84 3.66
CA TRP A 163 -9.52 12.22 2.40
C TRP A 163 -9.50 13.16 1.19
N ASP A 164 -9.44 14.47 1.37
CA ASP A 164 -9.22 15.41 0.26
C ASP A 164 -7.84 15.22 -0.38
N ASN A 165 -6.84 14.82 0.40
CA ASN A 165 -5.44 14.73 -0.02
C ASN A 165 -4.86 13.31 -0.06
N VAL A 166 -5.59 12.29 0.42
CA VAL A 166 -5.13 10.89 0.47
C VAL A 166 -5.99 9.98 -0.40
N ARG A 167 -5.36 9.03 -1.09
CA ARG A 167 -6.02 7.97 -1.85
C ARG A 167 -5.45 6.61 -1.51
N ILE A 168 -6.30 5.58 -1.61
CA ILE A 168 -5.87 4.18 -1.55
C ILE A 168 -5.93 3.58 -2.95
N LEU A 169 -4.83 3.00 -3.39
CA LEU A 169 -4.73 2.33 -4.69
C LEU A 169 -5.03 0.84 -4.56
N LYS A 170 -5.06 0.15 -5.69
CA LYS A 170 -5.25 -1.30 -5.71
C LYS A 170 -4.12 -1.98 -4.94
N GLY A 171 -4.47 -2.95 -4.10
CA GLY A 171 -3.48 -3.63 -3.25
C GLY A 171 -3.13 -2.87 -1.96
N GLY A 172 -3.76 -1.71 -1.73
CA GLY A 172 -3.72 -1.01 -0.45
C GLY A 172 -2.66 0.05 -0.33
N GLU A 173 -1.92 0.37 -1.38
CA GLU A 173 -0.96 1.46 -1.33
C GLU A 173 -1.66 2.78 -1.01
N ALA A 174 -1.20 3.45 0.05
CA ALA A 174 -1.67 4.77 0.44
C ALA A 174 -0.76 5.83 -0.18
N VAL A 175 -1.36 6.80 -0.86
CA VAL A 175 -0.65 7.83 -1.63
C VAL A 175 -1.26 9.21 -1.38
N SER A 176 -0.47 10.27 -1.52
CA SER A 176 -1.05 11.62 -1.65
C SER A 176 -1.63 11.81 -3.05
N VAL A 177 -2.60 12.70 -3.19
CA VAL A 177 -3.17 13.07 -4.50
C VAL A 177 -2.13 13.65 -5.48
N ASP A 178 -0.99 14.12 -4.97
CA ASP A 178 0.09 14.69 -5.77
C ASP A 178 1.18 13.66 -6.17
N GLY A 179 1.05 12.42 -5.70
CA GLY A 179 1.92 11.30 -6.08
C GLY A 179 3.01 10.92 -5.07
N THR A 180 2.90 11.38 -3.82
CA THR A 180 3.78 10.94 -2.73
C THR A 180 3.38 9.53 -2.28
N HIS A 181 4.33 8.59 -2.26
CA HIS A 181 4.11 7.29 -1.62
C HIS A 181 4.11 7.47 -0.09
N LEU A 182 3.02 7.06 0.58
CA LEU A 182 2.84 7.24 2.02
C LEU A 182 3.04 5.95 2.80
N GLY A 183 2.57 4.83 2.28
CA GLY A 183 2.57 3.55 2.99
C GLY A 183 1.46 2.65 2.48
N HIS A 184 0.80 1.90 3.37
CA HIS A 184 -0.26 0.98 2.98
C HIS A 184 -1.43 0.91 3.97
N ASN A 185 -2.65 0.80 3.46
CA ASN A 185 -3.81 0.34 4.21
C ASN A 185 -3.74 -1.19 4.39
N LEU A 186 -3.62 -1.61 5.64
CA LEU A 186 -3.49 -3.00 6.06
C LEU A 186 -4.59 -3.32 7.09
N PRO A 187 -5.85 -3.51 6.64
CA PRO A 187 -6.98 -3.70 7.54
C PRO A 187 -6.77 -4.84 8.52
N ASP A 188 -7.30 -4.66 9.72
CA ASP A 188 -7.30 -5.64 10.80
C ASP A 188 -8.73 -5.84 11.34
N ARG A 189 -8.86 -6.53 12.48
CA ARG A 189 -10.17 -6.78 13.10
C ARG A 189 -10.90 -5.50 13.55
N LYS A 190 -10.22 -4.36 13.63
CA LYS A 190 -10.79 -3.05 14.00
C LYS A 190 -11.14 -2.19 12.78
N GLY A 191 -10.92 -2.69 11.55
CA GLY A 191 -11.19 -1.97 10.31
C GLY A 191 -9.91 -1.58 9.57
N ASN A 192 -9.99 -0.52 8.76
CA ASN A 192 -8.83 -0.01 8.02
C ASN A 192 -7.73 0.45 8.99
N ARG A 193 -6.48 0.27 8.58
CA ARG A 193 -5.31 0.71 9.34
C ARG A 193 -4.22 1.14 8.38
N TYR A 194 -3.94 2.44 8.38
CA TYR A 194 -2.96 3.03 7.47
C TYR A 194 -1.60 3.03 8.13
N CYS A 195 -0.74 2.11 7.70
CA CYS A 195 0.62 1.96 8.15
C CYS A 195 1.51 2.88 7.30
N ILE A 196 1.90 4.03 7.85
CA ILE A 196 2.46 5.16 7.09
C ILE A 196 3.91 5.42 7.49
N ASN A 197 4.76 5.65 6.49
CA ASN A 197 6.15 6.07 6.68
C ASN A 197 6.17 7.45 7.34
N LEU A 198 6.87 7.61 8.47
CA LEU A 198 7.00 8.92 9.10
C LEU A 198 7.68 9.91 8.15
N VAL A 199 8.70 9.47 7.39
CA VAL A 199 9.39 10.34 6.43
C VAL A 199 8.48 10.91 5.34
N SER A 200 7.33 10.28 5.04
CA SER A 200 6.39 10.76 4.01
C SER A 200 5.40 11.81 4.54
N VAL A 201 5.32 11.98 5.87
CA VAL A 201 4.37 12.87 6.54
C VAL A 201 5.02 13.88 7.50
N ALA A 202 6.32 14.10 7.30
CA ALA A 202 7.17 14.98 8.09
C ALA A 202 7.33 16.37 7.46
N GLY A 203 6.53 16.72 6.45
CA GLY A 203 6.55 18.06 5.87
C GLY A 203 6.13 19.14 6.86
N HIS A 204 6.42 20.39 6.51
CA HIS A 204 5.83 21.59 7.09
C HIS A 204 4.68 22.08 6.22
N PRO A 205 3.66 22.74 6.80
CA PRO A 205 2.64 23.41 6.01
C PRO A 205 3.30 24.50 5.18
N ILE A 206 3.04 24.50 3.87
CA ILE A 206 3.39 25.63 3.02
C ILE A 206 2.26 26.65 3.13
N ALA A 207 2.61 27.92 3.37
CA ALA A 207 1.62 28.99 3.35
C ALA A 207 0.91 28.95 1.99
N SER A 208 -0.40 28.72 1.98
CA SER A 208 -1.19 28.79 0.75
C SER A 208 -0.91 30.15 0.10
N GLU A 209 -0.61 30.19 -1.21
CA GLU A 209 -0.60 31.42 -2.00
C GLU A 209 -2.00 32.06 -1.97
N LYS A 210 -2.33 32.71 -0.87
CA LYS A 210 -3.38 33.72 -0.80
C LYS A 210 -2.69 35.04 -1.08
N ASN A 211 -2.53 35.37 -2.36
CA ASN A 211 -2.55 36.74 -2.91
C ASN A 211 -2.16 36.70 -4.39
N SER A 212 -3.15 36.46 -5.25
CA SER A 212 -3.12 36.87 -6.65
C SER A 212 -4.57 37.10 -7.08
N LEU A 213 -5.18 38.14 -6.52
CA LEU A 213 -6.34 38.81 -7.12
C LEU A 213 -5.86 40.17 -7.63
#